data_AF-A0A5J5J5B4-F1
#
_entry.id   AF-A0A5J5J5B4-F1
#
_cell.length_a   1.000
_cell.length_b   1.000
_cell.length_c   1.000
_cell.angle_alpha   90.00
_cell.angle_beta   90.00
_cell.angle_gamma   90.00
#
_symmetry.space_group_name_H-M   'P 1'
#
loop_
_entity.id
_entity.type
_entity.pdbx_description
1 polymer ?
#
loop_
_entity_poly.entity_id
_entity_poly.type
_entity_poly.pdbx_seq_one_letter_code
_entity_poly.pdbx_strand_id
1 'polypeptide(L)'
;MVTKPIDTSRRRSGYALEALPGIIVHLLGSVAAWTFVQVNGLMVAGCGAERTCNATMTDLAVNGIQPALIAVWAVTALLSLARALAWRRSPWRVLGIGMGVSILITGLAYLMLRIGAGVQ
;
A
#
# COMPACT_ATOMS: atom_id res chain seq x y z
N MET A 1 32.14 19.37 -32.12
CA MET A 1 32.26 19.29 -30.65
C MET A 1 31.01 18.60 -30.12
N VAL A 2 31.11 17.31 -29.80
CA VAL A 2 29.98 16.47 -29.35
C VAL A 2 29.85 16.63 -27.84
N THR A 3 28.73 17.19 -27.38
CA THR A 3 28.45 17.32 -25.95
C THR A 3 28.16 15.93 -25.36
N LYS A 4 28.92 15.60 -24.30
CA LYS A 4 28.86 14.32 -23.56
C LYS A 4 27.42 13.94 -23.17
N PRO A 5 26.92 12.75 -23.51
CA PRO A 5 25.65 12.20 -22.99
C PRO A 5 25.74 11.68 -21.54
N ILE A 6 26.88 11.86 -20.88
CA ILE A 6 27.19 11.24 -19.58
C ILE A 6 26.37 11.85 -18.44
N ASP A 7 26.00 13.13 -18.54
CA ASP A 7 25.34 13.86 -17.46
C ASP A 7 23.84 13.50 -17.34
N THR A 8 23.19 13.27 -18.49
CA THR A 8 21.77 12.92 -18.57
C THR A 8 21.48 11.49 -18.16
N SER A 9 22.39 10.55 -18.41
CA SER A 9 22.25 9.16 -17.94
C SER A 9 22.43 9.07 -16.42
N ARG A 10 23.47 9.72 -15.88
CA ARG A 10 23.77 9.72 -14.45
C ARG A 10 22.65 10.33 -13.60
N ARG A 11 22.05 11.44 -14.03
CA ARG A 11 20.86 12.03 -13.39
C ARG A 11 19.63 11.11 -13.43
N ARG A 12 19.46 10.34 -14.52
CA ARG A 12 18.33 9.40 -14.67
C ARG A 12 18.44 8.25 -13.68
N SER A 13 19.64 7.68 -13.55
CA SER A 13 19.94 6.63 -12.58
C SER A 13 19.83 7.10 -11.13
N GLY A 14 20.22 8.36 -10.86
CA GLY A 14 20.09 8.97 -9.53
C GLY A 14 18.65 8.98 -9.02
N TYR A 15 17.71 9.51 -9.80
CA TYR A 15 16.29 9.56 -9.38
C TYR A 15 15.63 8.18 -9.26
N ALA A 16 16.06 7.21 -10.08
CA ALA A 16 15.55 5.84 -9.99
C ALA A 16 16.07 5.13 -8.73
N LEU A 17 17.35 5.33 -8.38
CA LEU A 17 17.91 4.84 -7.12
C LEU A 17 17.23 5.49 -5.91
N GLU A 18 16.89 6.78 -5.98
CA GLU A 18 16.17 7.47 -4.90
C GLU A 18 14.73 6.95 -4.70
N ALA A 19 14.10 6.39 -5.74
CA ALA A 19 12.76 5.80 -5.63
C ALA A 19 12.77 4.46 -4.87
N LEU A 20 13.85 3.68 -4.99
CA LEU A 20 13.93 2.31 -4.46
C LEU A 20 13.66 2.21 -2.95
N PRO A 21 14.31 3.01 -2.08
CA PRO A 21 14.02 2.98 -0.65
C PRO A 21 12.54 3.26 -0.36
N GLY A 22 11.94 4.24 -1.04
CA GLY A 22 10.53 4.57 -0.86
C GLY A 22 9.59 3.46 -1.31
N ILE A 23 9.89 2.77 -2.41
CA ILE A 23 9.13 1.61 -2.90
C ILE A 23 9.20 0.46 -1.89
N ILE A 24 10.38 0.20 -1.32
CA ILE A 24 10.58 -0.85 -0.31
C ILE A 24 9.83 -0.49 0.97
N VAL A 25 9.95 0.74 1.46
CA VAL A 25 9.23 1.21 2.65
C VAL A 25 7.71 1.13 2.43
N HIS A 26 7.22 1.49 1.24
CA HIS A 26 5.80 1.35 0.91
C HIS A 26 5.35 -0.11 0.90
N LEU A 27 6.15 -1.02 0.35
CA LEU A 27 5.86 -2.45 0.39
C LEU A 27 5.80 -2.97 1.82
N LEU A 28 6.80 -2.66 2.64
CA LEU A 28 6.86 -3.06 4.03
C LEU A 28 5.69 -2.48 4.84
N GLY A 29 5.32 -1.23 4.59
CA GLY A 29 4.13 -0.61 5.17
C GLY A 29 2.84 -1.33 4.78
N SER A 30 2.70 -1.72 3.51
CA SER A 30 1.57 -2.54 3.04
C SER A 30 1.54 -3.92 3.69
N VAL A 31 2.69 -4.58 3.87
CA VAL A 31 2.76 -5.86 4.60
C VAL A 31 2.35 -5.69 6.06
N ALA A 32 2.89 -4.67 6.74
CA ALA A 32 2.54 -4.37 8.13
C ALA A 32 1.05 -4.06 8.30
N ALA A 33 0.47 -3.29 7.37
CA ALA A 33 -0.96 -2.97 7.34
C ALA A 33 -1.83 -4.23 7.17
N TRP A 34 -1.46 -5.10 6.22
CA TRP A 34 -2.13 -6.39 6.05
C TRP A 34 -2.05 -7.21 7.34
N THR A 35 -0.85 -7.40 7.90
CA THR A 35 -0.66 -8.15 9.15
C THR A 35 -1.49 -7.56 10.30
N PHE A 36 -1.54 -6.23 10.42
CA PHE A 36 -2.37 -5.56 11.43
C PHE A 36 -3.83 -5.96 11.30
N VAL A 37 -4.41 -5.93 10.09
CA VAL A 37 -5.81 -6.33 9.86
C VAL A 37 -6.02 -7.82 10.14
N GLN A 38 -5.07 -8.69 9.77
CA GLN A 38 -5.17 -10.13 10.07
C GLN A 38 -5.15 -10.41 11.58
N VAL A 39 -4.27 -9.75 12.35
CA VAL A 39 -4.21 -9.92 13.81
C VAL A 39 -5.50 -9.41 14.47
N ASN A 40 -6.09 -8.33 13.94
CA ASN A 40 -7.38 -7.83 14.43
C ASN A 40 -8.57 -8.68 13.99
N GLY A 41 -8.39 -9.69 13.13
CA GLY A 41 -9.41 -10.70 12.83
C GLY A 41 -9.89 -11.48 14.07
N LEU A 42 -9.12 -11.46 15.16
CA LEU A 42 -9.53 -12.00 16.46
C LEU A 42 -10.73 -11.25 17.08
N MET A 43 -11.07 -10.04 16.60
CA MET A 43 -12.32 -9.35 16.98
C MET A 43 -13.57 -10.18 16.70
N VAL A 44 -13.48 -11.11 15.75
CA VAL A 44 -14.53 -12.04 15.32
C VAL A 44 -14.59 -13.29 16.23
N ALA A 45 -13.69 -13.44 17.22
CA ALA A 45 -13.74 -14.55 18.17
C ALA A 45 -15.06 -14.53 18.97
N GLY A 46 -15.83 -15.62 18.94
CA GLY A 46 -17.16 -15.71 19.57
C GLY A 46 -18.34 -15.35 18.67
N CYS A 47 -18.10 -14.96 17.40
CA CYS A 47 -19.15 -14.88 16.40
C CYS A 47 -19.82 -16.25 16.19
N GLY A 48 -21.16 -16.27 16.19
CA GLY A 48 -21.97 -17.49 16.07
C GLY A 48 -22.21 -18.23 17.39
N ALA A 49 -21.35 -18.06 18.40
CA ALA A 49 -21.53 -18.62 19.74
C ALA A 49 -22.21 -17.62 20.70
N GLU A 50 -21.77 -16.36 20.70
CA GLU A 50 -22.26 -15.33 21.65
C GLU A 50 -22.83 -14.09 20.97
N ARG A 51 -22.55 -13.89 19.67
CA ARG A 51 -22.91 -12.66 18.95
C ARG A 51 -23.11 -12.91 17.46
N THR A 52 -24.09 -12.22 16.89
CA THR A 52 -24.34 -12.21 15.44
C THR A 52 -23.33 -11.28 14.77
N CYS A 53 -22.63 -11.81 13.76
CA CYS A 53 -21.60 -11.08 13.04
C CYS A 53 -21.87 -11.11 11.54
N ASN A 54 -21.45 -10.06 10.85
CA ASN A 54 -21.56 -10.00 9.39
C ASN A 54 -20.32 -10.66 8.75
N ALA A 55 -20.44 -11.95 8.46
CA ALA A 55 -19.37 -12.76 7.87
C ALA A 55 -18.87 -12.18 6.54
N THR A 56 -19.74 -11.58 5.73
CA THR A 56 -19.36 -10.97 4.44
C THR A 56 -18.45 -9.77 4.64
N MET A 57 -18.73 -8.89 5.61
CA MET A 57 -17.87 -7.74 5.88
C MET A 57 -16.51 -8.16 6.44
N THR A 58 -16.48 -9.15 7.32
CA THR A 58 -15.21 -9.66 7.87
C THR A 58 -14.37 -10.36 6.81
N ASP A 59 -15.01 -11.15 5.93
CA ASP A 59 -14.34 -11.83 4.82
C ASP A 59 -13.75 -10.83 3.82
N LEU A 60 -14.53 -9.83 3.41
CA LEU A 60 -14.06 -8.75 2.53
C LEU A 60 -12.87 -7.99 3.14
N ALA A 61 -12.88 -7.74 4.45
CA ALA A 61 -11.80 -7.03 5.11
C ALA A 61 -10.49 -7.86 5.18
N VAL A 62 -10.59 -9.13 5.57
CA VAL A 62 -9.43 -10.04 5.75
C VAL A 62 -8.84 -10.46 4.41
N ASN A 63 -9.69 -10.81 3.44
CA ASN A 63 -9.25 -11.35 2.16
C ASN A 63 -9.10 -10.28 1.08
N GLY A 64 -9.83 -9.16 1.18
CA GLY A 64 -9.76 -8.07 0.20
C GLY A 64 -8.60 -7.09 0.44
N ILE A 65 -8.12 -6.95 1.67
CA ILE A 65 -7.08 -5.96 1.98
C ILE A 65 -5.73 -6.30 1.30
N GLN A 66 -5.32 -7.56 1.29
CA GLN A 66 -4.04 -7.97 0.71
C GLN A 66 -3.95 -7.65 -0.79
N PRO A 67 -4.88 -8.10 -1.66
CA PRO A 67 -4.82 -7.78 -3.08
C PRO A 67 -4.96 -6.27 -3.33
N ALA A 68 -5.74 -5.55 -2.53
CA ALA A 68 -5.86 -4.09 -2.65
C ALA A 68 -4.53 -3.38 -2.37
N LEU A 69 -3.84 -3.73 -1.27
CA LEU A 69 -2.55 -3.14 -0.92
C LEU A 69 -1.45 -3.50 -1.91
N ILE A 70 -1.44 -4.73 -2.44
CA ILE A 70 -0.51 -5.14 -3.51
C ILE A 70 -0.75 -4.34 -4.78
N ALA A 71 -2.01 -4.17 -5.20
CA ALA A 71 -2.35 -3.41 -6.39
C ALA A 71 -1.91 -1.94 -6.27
N VAL A 72 -2.22 -1.30 -5.13
CA VAL A 72 -1.80 0.08 -4.85
C VAL A 72 -0.29 0.21 -4.84
N TRP A 73 0.42 -0.70 -4.18
CA TRP A 73 1.87 -0.71 -4.18
C TRP A 73 2.43 -0.86 -5.60
N ALA A 74 1.95 -1.83 -6.38
CA ALA A 74 2.44 -2.08 -7.74
C ALA A 74 2.24 -0.87 -8.65
N VAL A 75 1.06 -0.25 -8.61
CA VAL A 75 0.76 0.97 -9.37
C VAL A 75 1.66 2.12 -8.92
N THR A 76 1.84 2.30 -7.61
CA THR A 76 2.71 3.36 -7.05
C THR A 76 4.16 3.15 -7.46
N ALA A 77 4.67 1.92 -7.38
CA ALA A 77 6.01 1.56 -7.79
C ALA A 77 6.23 1.85 -9.28
N LEU A 78 5.33 1.38 -10.14
CA LEU A 78 5.40 1.64 -11.60
C LEU A 78 5.36 3.13 -11.92
N LEU A 79 4.45 3.89 -11.31
CA LEU A 79 4.34 5.33 -11.55
C LEU A 79 5.55 6.09 -11.00
N SER A 80 6.10 5.69 -9.86
CA SER A 80 7.30 6.32 -9.28
C SER A 80 8.52 6.10 -10.17
N LEU A 81 8.71 4.88 -10.69
CA LEU A 81 9.78 4.53 -11.63
C LEU A 81 9.58 5.22 -12.98
N ALA A 82 8.37 5.22 -13.53
CA ALA A 82 8.06 5.94 -14.77
C ALA A 82 8.35 7.44 -14.62
N ARG A 83 8.04 8.02 -13.46
CA ARG A 83 8.28 9.44 -13.20
C ARG A 83 9.75 9.78 -13.02
N ALA A 84 10.52 8.91 -12.40
CA ALA A 84 11.98 9.05 -12.30
C ALA A 84 12.67 8.86 -13.66
N LEU A 85 12.30 7.81 -14.41
CA LEU A 85 12.99 7.37 -15.62
C LEU A 85 12.50 8.07 -16.89
N ALA A 86 11.19 8.25 -17.09
CA ALA A 86 10.63 8.87 -18.29
C ALA A 86 10.52 10.39 -18.15
N TRP A 87 10.02 10.87 -17.00
CA TRP A 87 9.75 12.30 -16.79
C TRP A 87 10.84 13.07 -16.03
N ARG A 88 11.89 12.40 -15.55
CA ARG A 88 13.01 13.02 -14.77
C ARG A 88 12.52 13.88 -13.61
N ARG A 89 11.42 13.48 -12.97
CA ARG A 89 10.81 14.20 -11.84
C ARG A 89 10.98 13.38 -10.57
N SER A 90 10.98 14.09 -9.45
CA SER A 90 11.00 13.48 -8.12
C SER A 90 9.86 12.44 -7.97
N PRO A 91 10.19 11.19 -7.55
CA PRO A 91 9.22 10.11 -7.34
C PRO A 91 8.41 10.28 -6.05
N TRP A 92 8.88 11.11 -5.12
CA TRP A 92 8.36 11.24 -3.76
C TRP A 92 6.89 11.63 -3.67
N ARG A 93 6.38 12.45 -4.59
CA ARG A 93 4.94 12.79 -4.61
C ARG A 93 4.07 11.56 -4.86
N VAL A 94 4.49 10.67 -5.77
CA VAL A 94 3.73 9.47 -6.10
C VAL A 94 3.77 8.50 -4.92
N LEU A 95 4.95 8.30 -4.34
CA LEU A 95 5.13 7.47 -3.15
C LEU A 95 4.29 7.95 -1.97
N GLY A 96 4.27 9.26 -1.70
CA GLY A 96 3.45 9.84 -0.63
C GLY A 96 1.95 9.63 -0.84
N ILE A 97 1.45 9.80 -2.07
CA ILE A 97 0.05 9.52 -2.41
C ILE A 97 -0.25 8.02 -2.23
N GLY A 98 0.60 7.14 -2.75
CA GLY A 98 0.44 5.69 -2.63
C GLY A 98 0.40 5.23 -1.18
N MET A 99 1.28 5.76 -0.33
CA MET A 99 1.26 5.50 1.12
C MET A 99 -0.05 5.99 1.76
N GLY A 100 -0.50 7.20 1.43
CA GLY A 100 -1.78 7.74 1.93
C GLY A 100 -2.98 6.87 1.55
N VAL A 101 -3.02 6.37 0.31
CA VAL A 101 -4.06 5.44 -0.15
C VAL A 101 -3.99 4.11 0.61
N SER A 102 -2.80 3.55 0.82
CA SER A 102 -2.62 2.32 1.63
C SER A 102 -3.14 2.51 3.07
N ILE A 103 -2.85 3.65 3.70
CA ILE A 103 -3.36 3.99 5.05
C ILE A 103 -4.88 4.03 5.04
N LEU A 104 -5.49 4.70 4.06
CA LEU A 104 -6.94 4.79 3.94
C LEU A 104 -7.59 3.41 3.78
N ILE A 105 -7.06 2.57 2.88
CA ILE A 105 -7.55 1.20 2.66
C ILE A 105 -7.47 0.38 3.95
N THR A 106 -6.37 0.50 4.67
CA THR A 106 -6.18 -0.20 5.95
C THR A 106 -7.20 0.25 7.00
N GLY A 107 -7.43 1.55 7.11
CA GLY A 107 -8.44 2.11 8.01
C GLY A 107 -9.86 1.64 7.66
N LEU A 108 -10.20 1.58 6.37
CA LEU A 108 -11.49 1.07 5.90
C LEU A 108 -11.65 -0.43 6.19
N ALA A 109 -10.63 -1.24 5.94
CA ALA A 109 -10.66 -2.66 6.25
C ALA A 109 -10.81 -2.91 7.76
N TYR A 110 -10.11 -2.13 8.59
CA TYR A 110 -10.28 -2.19 10.04
C TYR A 110 -11.69 -1.79 10.49
N LEU A 111 -12.27 -0.75 9.89
CA LEU A 111 -13.65 -0.34 10.17
C LEU A 111 -14.64 -1.43 9.76
N MET A 112 -14.46 -2.05 8.60
CA MET A 112 -15.28 -3.19 8.14
C MET A 112 -15.17 -4.38 9.10
N LEU A 113 -13.97 -4.69 9.63
CA LEU A 113 -13.79 -5.71 10.66
C LEU A 113 -14.58 -5.38 11.93
N ARG A 114 -14.50 -4.15 12.42
CA ARG A 114 -15.24 -3.73 13.63
C ARG A 114 -16.74 -3.82 13.46
N ILE A 115 -17.26 -3.28 12.36
CA ILE A 115 -18.69 -3.35 12.03
C ILE A 115 -19.11 -4.81 11.87
N GLY A 116 -18.31 -5.61 11.15
CA GLY A 116 -18.57 -7.03 10.94
C GLY A 116 -18.60 -7.84 12.24
N ALA A 117 -17.74 -7.50 13.20
CA ALA A 117 -17.69 -8.12 14.52
C ALA A 117 -18.73 -7.57 15.52
N GLY A 118 -19.54 -6.58 15.13
CA GLY A 118 -20.52 -5.94 16.00
C GLY A 118 -19.90 -5.11 17.13
N VAL A 119 -18.64 -4.70 16.98
CA VAL A 119 -17.90 -3.92 17.99
C VAL A 119 -18.01 -2.45 17.60
N GLN A 120 -19.01 -1.76 18.14
CA GLN A 120 -19.25 -0.33 17.96
C GLN A 120 -18.66 0.46 19.14
#